data_AF-X1MR06-F1
#
_entry.id   AF-X1MR06-F1
#
_cell.length_a   1.000
_cell.length_b   1.000
_cell.length_c   1.000
_cell.angle_alpha   90.00
_cell.angle_beta   90.00
_cell.angle_gamma   90.00
#
_symmetry.space_group_name_H-M   'P 1'
#
loop_
_entity.id
_entity.type
_entity.pdbx_description
1 polymer ?
#
loop_
_entity_poly.entity_id
_entity_poly.type
_entity_poly.pdbx_seq_one_letter_code
_entity_poly.pdbx_strand_id
1 'polypeptide(L)'
;MSALDKLDALESFQARRASLYTGFISSWGKVLATRQLDPRKIPQELVQQLTGFYLQTSMVGSDLVVKKLNEFQEISRVAMKTKNMMPVLVAFGKVCLEMRKELNPATKLTAEDILRTFIVDLDTQPQLLELLRQK
;
A
#
# COMPACT_ATOMS: atom_id res chain seq x y z
N MET A 1 19.56 0.75 -30.33
CA MET A 1 18.64 1.45 -29.41
C MET A 1 19.28 2.78 -29.05
N SER A 2 18.64 3.88 -29.45
CA SER A 2 19.15 5.24 -29.29
C SER A 2 19.07 5.72 -27.83
N ALA A 3 19.74 6.82 -27.49
CA ALA A 3 19.62 7.44 -26.16
C ALA A 3 18.21 8.03 -25.92
N LEU A 4 17.53 8.47 -26.99
CA LEU A 4 16.14 8.93 -26.96
C LEU A 4 15.20 7.77 -26.60
N ASP A 5 15.36 6.61 -27.26
CA ASP A 5 14.55 5.40 -27.00
C ASP A 5 14.67 4.93 -25.55
N LYS A 6 15.86 5.09 -24.95
CA LYS A 6 16.10 4.76 -23.53
C LYS A 6 15.42 5.74 -22.57
N LEU A 7 15.36 7.01 -22.95
CA LEU A 7 14.75 8.06 -22.15
C LEU A 7 13.23 7.92 -22.15
N ASP A 8 12.64 7.71 -23.33
CA ASP A 8 11.20 7.42 -23.50
C ASP A 8 10.80 6.13 -22.78
N ALA A 9 11.63 5.08 -22.84
CA ALA A 9 11.38 3.84 -22.12
C ALA A 9 11.42 4.04 -20.59
N LEU A 10 12.32 4.89 -20.10
CA LEU A 10 12.43 5.20 -18.67
C LEU A 10 11.24 6.03 -18.17
N GLU A 11 10.83 7.05 -18.92
CA GLU A 11 9.67 7.89 -18.61
C GLU A 11 8.38 7.06 -18.63
N SER A 12 8.20 6.22 -19.65
CA SER A 12 7.08 5.28 -19.74
C SER A 12 7.07 4.29 -18.56
N PHE A 13 8.24 3.80 -18.15
CA PHE A 13 8.37 2.91 -17.00
C PHE A 13 8.01 3.61 -15.68
N GLN A 14 8.45 4.85 -15.48
CA GLN A 14 8.11 5.66 -14.31
C GLN A 14 6.61 6.02 -14.27
N ALA A 15 6.02 6.40 -15.41
CA ALA A 15 4.59 6.70 -15.52
C ALA A 15 3.73 5.46 -15.22
N ARG A 16 4.11 4.29 -15.75
CA ARG A 16 3.44 3.01 -15.47
C ARG A 16 3.52 2.65 -13.99
N ARG A 17 4.69 2.83 -13.36
CA ARG A 17 4.89 2.59 -11.93
C ARG A 17 4.04 3.52 -11.07
N ALA A 18 4.04 4.82 -11.38
CA ALA A 18 3.24 5.81 -10.68
C ALA A 18 1.73 5.50 -10.75
N SER A 19 1.26 5.09 -11.93
CA SER A 19 -0.13 4.65 -12.13
C SER A 19 -0.47 3.43 -11.28
N LEU A 20 0.38 2.39 -11.30
CA LEU A 20 0.19 1.18 -10.49
C LEU A 20 0.14 1.49 -8.99
N TYR A 21 1.08 2.27 -8.46
CA TYR A 21 1.14 2.60 -7.04
C TYR A 21 -0.06 3.44 -6.62
N THR A 22 -0.44 4.43 -7.43
CA THR A 22 -1.63 5.26 -7.15
C THR A 22 -2.90 4.41 -7.17
N GLY A 23 -3.02 3.49 -8.13
CA GLY A 23 -4.12 2.54 -8.23
C GLY A 23 -4.23 1.61 -7.02
N PHE A 24 -3.10 1.06 -6.57
CA PHE A 24 -3.02 0.22 -5.37
C PHE A 24 -3.50 0.99 -4.13
N ILE A 25 -2.93 2.19 -3.90
CA ILE A 25 -3.25 3.03 -2.73
C ILE A 25 -4.74 3.41 -2.73
N SER A 26 -5.29 3.84 -3.87
CA SER A 26 -6.70 4.24 -3.99
C SER A 26 -7.66 3.06 -3.78
N SER A 27 -7.33 1.88 -4.34
CA SER A 27 -8.16 0.68 -4.24
C SER A 27 -8.23 0.17 -2.79
N TRP A 28 -7.08 0.04 -2.11
CA TRP A 28 -7.09 -0.37 -0.71
C TRP A 28 -7.63 0.72 0.22
N GLY A 29 -7.32 1.99 -0.05
CA GLY A 29 -7.88 3.11 0.72
C GLY A 29 -9.41 3.09 0.76
N LYS A 30 -10.07 2.72 -0.35
CA LYS A 30 -11.54 2.54 -0.39
C LYS A 30 -12.02 1.39 0.49
N VAL A 31 -11.33 0.25 0.51
CA VAL A 31 -11.68 -0.86 1.41
C VAL A 31 -11.59 -0.43 2.86
N LEU A 32 -10.51 0.26 3.23
CA LEU A 32 -10.29 0.71 4.61
C LEU A 32 -11.27 1.81 5.04
N ALA A 33 -11.67 2.69 4.12
CA ALA A 33 -12.60 3.77 4.40
C ALA A 33 -14.04 3.29 4.60
N THR A 34 -14.39 2.09 4.13
CA THR A 34 -15.70 1.51 4.47
C THR A 34 -15.73 1.19 5.97
N ARG A 35 -16.55 1.94 6.72
CA ARG A 35 -16.68 1.92 8.19
C ARG A 35 -17.00 0.56 8.82
N GLN A 36 -17.12 -0.48 8.02
CA GLN A 36 -17.22 -1.87 8.45
C GLN A 36 -16.22 -2.67 7.64
N LEU A 37 -14.98 -2.78 8.13
CA LEU A 37 -14.06 -3.84 7.75
C LEU A 37 -14.62 -5.18 8.28
N ASP A 38 -15.74 -5.62 7.71
CA ASP A 38 -16.14 -7.02 7.80
C ASP A 38 -15.27 -7.77 6.77
N PRO A 39 -14.36 -8.65 7.21
CA PRO A 39 -13.49 -9.41 6.31
C PRO A 39 -14.28 -10.24 5.29
N ARG A 40 -15.57 -10.52 5.54
CA ARG A 40 -16.46 -11.24 4.63
C ARG A 40 -17.11 -10.34 3.57
N LYS A 41 -17.07 -9.02 3.74
CA LYS A 41 -17.67 -8.05 2.81
C LYS A 41 -16.67 -7.52 1.80
N ILE A 42 -15.39 -7.92 1.85
CA ILE A 42 -14.42 -7.53 0.83
C ILE A 42 -14.90 -8.11 -0.52
N PRO A 43 -15.24 -7.27 -1.51
CA PRO A 43 -15.75 -7.78 -2.77
C PRO A 43 -14.71 -8.67 -3.47
N GLN A 44 -15.16 -9.81 -4.00
CA GLN A 44 -14.25 -10.77 -4.64
C GLN A 44 -13.47 -10.16 -5.82
N GLU A 45 -14.11 -9.27 -6.57
CA GLU A 45 -13.47 -8.47 -7.63
C GLU A 45 -12.30 -7.65 -7.11
N LEU A 46 -12.45 -7.11 -5.90
CA LEU A 46 -11.41 -6.30 -5.28
C LEU A 46 -10.25 -7.18 -4.78
N VAL A 47 -10.52 -8.40 -4.28
CA VAL A 47 -9.46 -9.38 -3.98
C VAL A 47 -8.67 -9.76 -5.24
N GLN A 48 -9.35 -9.97 -6.37
CA GLN A 48 -8.70 -10.26 -7.65
C GLN A 48 -7.87 -9.07 -8.16
N GLN A 49 -8.41 -7.86 -8.08
CA GLN A 49 -7.69 -6.64 -8.41
C GLN A 49 -6.44 -6.48 -7.54
N LEU A 50 -6.55 -6.69 -6.23
CA LEU A 50 -5.40 -6.63 -5.31
C LEU A 50 -4.35 -7.68 -5.62
N THR A 51 -4.76 -8.89 -6.00
CA THR A 51 -3.84 -9.95 -6.43
C THR A 51 -3.12 -9.57 -7.73
N GLY A 52 -3.85 -8.99 -8.69
CA GLY A 52 -3.26 -8.46 -9.93
C GLY A 52 -2.29 -7.31 -9.67
N PHE A 53 -2.67 -6.36 -8.82
CA PHE A 53 -1.79 -5.27 -8.40
C PHE A 53 -0.54 -5.79 -7.70
N TYR A 54 -0.67 -6.79 -6.84
CA TYR A 54 0.46 -7.39 -6.16
C TYR A 54 1.49 -7.92 -7.16
N LEU A 55 1.04 -8.75 -8.12
CA LEU A 55 1.89 -9.31 -9.16
C LEU A 55 2.56 -8.20 -9.98
N GLN A 56 1.78 -7.24 -10.48
CA GLN A 56 2.32 -6.15 -11.31
C GLN A 56 3.29 -5.26 -10.55
N THR A 57 2.98 -4.93 -9.30
CA THR A 57 3.83 -4.09 -8.44
C THR A 57 5.12 -4.80 -8.08
N SER A 58 5.08 -6.13 -7.87
CA SER A 58 6.27 -6.93 -7.58
C SER A 58 7.29 -6.96 -8.74
N MET A 59 6.81 -6.79 -9.98
CA MET A 59 7.66 -6.77 -11.17
C MET A 59 8.35 -5.43 -11.42
N VAL A 60 7.84 -4.33 -10.85
CA VAL A 60 8.30 -2.98 -11.18
C VAL A 60 8.79 -2.17 -9.97
N GLY A 61 8.53 -2.65 -8.76
CA GLY A 61 8.97 -1.98 -7.53
C GLY A 61 10.37 -2.37 -7.09
N SER A 62 10.98 -1.50 -6.28
CA SER A 62 12.24 -1.80 -5.61
C SER A 62 12.11 -2.99 -4.63
N ASP A 63 13.23 -3.63 -4.31
CA ASP A 63 13.28 -4.70 -3.31
C ASP A 63 12.61 -4.33 -1.98
N LEU A 64 12.71 -3.06 -1.59
CA LEU A 64 12.09 -2.56 -0.36
C LEU A 64 10.56 -2.52 -0.46
N VAL A 65 10.03 -2.02 -1.58
CA VAL A 65 8.58 -2.05 -1.85
C VAL A 65 8.07 -3.48 -1.92
N VAL A 66 8.79 -4.37 -2.62
CA VAL A 66 8.45 -5.79 -2.72
C VAL A 66 8.46 -6.47 -1.34
N LYS A 67 9.46 -6.19 -0.51
CA LYS A 67 9.52 -6.71 0.86
C LYS A 67 8.31 -6.25 1.68
N LYS A 68 7.96 -4.96 1.64
CA LYS A 68 6.80 -4.44 2.37
C LYS A 68 5.48 -5.00 1.86
N LEU A 69 5.36 -5.23 0.56
CA LEU A 69 4.19 -5.89 -0.03
C LEU A 69 4.04 -7.32 0.48
N ASN A 70 5.12 -8.10 0.51
CA ASN A 70 5.10 -9.47 1.05
C ASN A 70 4.69 -9.48 2.54
N GLU A 71 5.28 -8.60 3.36
CA GLU A 71 4.91 -8.43 4.77
C GLU A 71 3.41 -8.13 4.92
N PHE A 72 2.90 -7.19 4.11
CA PHE A 72 1.50 -6.81 4.11
C PHE A 72 0.57 -7.97 3.70
N GLN A 73 0.94 -8.76 2.69
CA GLN A 73 0.16 -9.91 2.25
C GLN A 73 0.07 -10.98 3.35
N GLU A 74 1.18 -11.25 4.05
CA GLU A 74 1.21 -12.21 5.15
C GLU A 74 0.32 -11.75 6.31
N ILE A 75 0.49 -10.51 6.75
CA ILE A 75 -0.30 -9.92 7.84
C ILE A 75 -1.79 -9.92 7.50
N SER A 76 -2.16 -9.58 6.26
CA SER A 76 -3.54 -9.62 5.79
C SER A 76 -4.12 -11.04 5.86
N ARG A 77 -3.34 -12.06 5.52
CA ARG A 77 -3.77 -13.48 5.60
C ARG A 77 -4.03 -13.93 7.03
N VAL A 78 -3.18 -13.53 7.97
CA VAL A 78 -3.35 -13.82 9.40
C VAL A 78 -4.56 -13.06 9.98
N ALA A 79 -4.72 -11.79 9.61
CA ALA A 79 -5.83 -10.95 10.04
C ALA A 79 -7.18 -11.50 9.59
N MET A 80 -7.27 -12.10 8.39
CA MET A 80 -8.49 -12.78 7.95
C MET A 80 -8.95 -13.90 8.88
N LYS A 81 -8.02 -14.55 9.61
CA LYS A 81 -8.34 -15.61 10.59
C LYS A 81 -8.72 -15.03 11.96
N THR A 82 -8.03 -13.97 12.38
CA THR A 82 -8.14 -13.40 13.73
C THR A 82 -9.13 -12.24 13.84
N LYS A 83 -9.58 -11.70 12.69
CA LYS A 83 -10.41 -10.49 12.56
C LYS A 83 -9.77 -9.22 13.13
N ASN A 84 -8.47 -9.25 13.44
CA ASN A 84 -7.75 -8.06 13.90
C ASN A 84 -7.21 -7.27 12.70
N MET A 85 -7.83 -6.14 12.40
CA MET A 85 -7.46 -5.30 11.26
C MET A 85 -6.35 -4.29 11.55
N MET A 86 -6.01 -4.02 12.82
CA MET A 86 -4.99 -3.01 13.15
C MET A 86 -3.62 -3.32 12.52
N PRO A 87 -3.07 -4.56 12.61
CA PRO A 87 -1.80 -4.88 11.95
C PRO A 87 -1.84 -4.68 10.43
N VAL A 88 -2.99 -4.92 9.80
CA VAL A 88 -3.21 -4.71 8.36
C VAL A 88 -3.09 -3.23 8.02
N LEU A 89 -3.72 -2.36 8.82
CA LEU A 89 -3.63 -0.90 8.66
C LEU A 89 -2.18 -0.42 8.76
N VAL A 90 -1.44 -0.88 9.77
CA VAL A 90 -0.02 -0.54 9.96
C VAL A 90 0.80 -0.96 8.74
N ALA A 91 0.65 -2.20 8.31
CA ALA A 91 1.38 -2.75 7.17
C ALA A 91 1.03 -2.03 5.86
N PHE A 92 -0.24 -1.69 5.65
CA PHE A 92 -0.68 -0.88 4.52
C PHE A 92 -0.02 0.51 4.50
N GLY A 93 -0.03 1.21 5.65
CA GLY A 93 0.64 2.52 5.77
C GLY A 93 2.13 2.45 5.44
N LYS A 94 2.81 1.38 5.87
CA LYS A 94 4.23 1.13 5.57
C LYS A 94 4.47 0.88 4.08
N VAL A 95 3.64 0.08 3.40
CA VAL A 95 3.72 -0.13 1.94
C VAL A 95 3.55 1.19 1.19
N CYS A 96 2.51 1.95 1.54
CA CYS A 96 2.22 3.23 0.89
C CYS A 96 3.35 4.23 1.06
N LEU A 97 3.99 4.25 2.24
CA LEU A 97 5.14 5.12 2.50
C LEU A 97 6.31 4.77 1.58
N GLU A 98 6.66 3.50 1.44
CA GLU A 98 7.76 3.09 0.57
C GLU A 98 7.45 3.36 -0.92
N MET A 99 6.22 3.11 -1.36
CA MET A 99 5.78 3.51 -2.71
C MET A 99 5.89 5.02 -2.94
N ARG A 100 5.52 5.83 -1.94
CA ARG A 100 5.62 7.30 -2.02
C ARG A 100 7.06 7.78 -2.06
N LYS A 101 7.97 7.18 -1.28
CA LYS A 101 9.41 7.49 -1.33
C LYS A 101 10.02 7.10 -2.66
N GLU A 102 9.60 5.98 -3.24
CA GLU A 102 10.11 5.54 -4.54
C GLU A 102 9.67 6.47 -5.68
N LEU A 103 8.44 7.00 -5.64
CA LEU A 103 7.96 8.01 -6.61
C LEU A 103 8.52 9.41 -6.35
N ASN A 104 8.69 9.77 -5.08
CA ASN A 104 9.22 11.05 -4.66
C ASN A 104 10.15 10.86 -3.45
N PRO A 105 11.47 10.73 -3.69
CA PRO A 105 12.46 10.55 -2.63
C PRO A 105 12.49 11.68 -1.60
N ALA A 106 12.00 12.87 -1.96
CA ALA A 106 11.91 14.02 -1.06
C ALA A 106 10.62 14.02 -0.19
N THR A 107 9.83 12.94 -0.21
CA THR A 107 8.62 12.84 0.61
C THR A 107 8.96 12.98 2.10
N LYS A 108 8.22 13.85 2.78
CA LYS A 108 8.32 14.05 4.24
C LYS A 108 7.19 13.36 5.01
N LEU A 109 6.28 12.70 4.29
CA LEU A 109 5.16 11.99 4.89
C LEU A 109 5.66 10.81 5.71
N THR A 110 5.01 10.59 6.83
CA THR A 110 5.14 9.38 7.65
C THR A 110 4.06 8.37 7.27
N ALA A 111 4.19 7.12 7.74
CA ALA A 111 3.11 6.14 7.60
C ALA A 111 1.83 6.57 8.34
N GLU A 112 1.99 7.34 9.42
CA GLU A 112 0.90 7.95 10.18
C GLU A 112 0.15 8.99 9.32
N ASP A 113 0.86 9.91 8.67
CA ASP A 113 0.25 10.92 7.78
C ASP A 113 -0.56 10.28 6.67
N ILE A 114 -0.05 9.19 6.10
CA ILE A 114 -0.75 8.41 5.08
C ILE A 114 -2.03 7.80 5.67
N LEU A 115 -1.97 7.17 6.84
CA LEU A 115 -3.13 6.54 7.46
C LEU A 115 -4.20 7.54 7.88
N ARG A 116 -3.83 8.76 8.29
CA ARG A 116 -4.78 9.86 8.56
C ARG A 116 -5.66 10.19 7.36
N THR A 117 -5.18 9.96 6.13
CA THR A 117 -5.98 10.18 4.92
C THR A 117 -7.07 9.12 4.71
N PHE A 118 -6.94 7.95 5.36
CA PHE A 118 -7.87 6.82 5.19
C PHE A 118 -8.69 6.54 6.45
N ILE A 119 -8.19 6.96 7.60
CA ILE A 119 -8.78 6.71 8.91
C ILE A 119 -9.12 8.07 9.53
N VAL A 120 -10.42 8.35 9.61
CA VAL A 120 -10.96 9.63 10.09
C VAL A 120 -10.54 9.94 11.53
N ASP A 121 -10.20 8.93 12.32
CA ASP A 121 -9.86 9.08 13.73
C ASP A 121 -8.69 8.19 14.15
N LEU A 122 -7.51 8.48 13.61
CA LEU A 122 -6.27 7.76 13.96
C LEU A 122 -5.79 8.16 15.38
N ASP A 123 -6.02 9.41 15.78
CA ASP A 123 -5.58 9.95 17.08
C ASP A 123 -6.24 9.27 18.27
N THR A 124 -7.46 8.76 18.11
CA THR A 124 -8.18 8.02 19.16
C THR A 124 -7.86 6.52 19.16
N GLN A 125 -6.91 6.07 18.33
CA GLN A 125 -6.48 4.66 18.25
C GLN A 125 -5.05 4.49 18.79
N PRO A 126 -4.85 4.55 20.13
CA PRO A 126 -3.51 4.55 20.73
C PRO A 126 -2.69 3.30 20.39
N GLN A 127 -3.34 2.14 20.33
CA GLN A 127 -2.66 0.89 19.98
C GLN A 127 -2.18 0.90 18.51
N LEU A 128 -2.89 1.58 17.61
CA LEU A 128 -2.49 1.71 16.21
C LEU A 128 -1.26 2.62 16.07
N LEU A 129 -1.23 3.72 16.83
CA LEU A 129 -0.07 4.62 16.92
C LEU A 129 1.17 3.92 17.50
N GLU A 130 0.99 3.07 18.52
CA GLU A 130 2.09 2.28 19.09
C GLU A 130 2.71 1.33 18.06
N LEU A 131 1.89 0.59 17.30
CA LEU A 131 2.37 -0.33 16.28
C LEU A 131 3.09 0.37 15.11
N LEU A 132 2.73 1.61 14.80
CA LEU A 132 3.42 2.41 13.78
C LEU A 132 4.84 2.81 14.21
N ARG A 133 5.07 2.98 15.52
CA ARG A 133 6.36 3.34 16.10
C ARG A 133 7.33 2.16 16.20
N GLN A 134 6.83 0.92 16.14
CA GLN A 134 7.65 -0.28 16.16
C GLN A 134 8.39 -0.45 14.82
N LYS A 135 9.73 -0.32 14.87
CA LYS A 135 10.66 -0.50 13.76
C LYS A 135 11.25 -1.91 13.75
#